data_AF-A0A533Y7P6-F1
#
_entry.id   AF-A0A533Y7P6-F1
#
_cell.length_a   1.000
_cell.length_b   1.000
_cell.length_c   1.000
_cell.angle_alpha   90.00
_cell.angle_beta   90.00
_cell.angle_gamma   90.00
#
_symmetry.space_group_name_H-M   'P 1'
#
loop_
_entity.id
_entity.type
_entity.pdbx_description
1 polymer ?
#
loop_
_entity_poly.entity_id
_entity_poly.type
_entity_poly.pdbx_seq_one_letter_code
_entity_poly.pdbx_strand_id
1 'polypeptide(L)'
;MKPTAAIQKPLELTDDLLKLRAWRMPDMVAYQHTPDEWWLTPLDDHLPLLRLNRFGLELLTSMDGKTTVAALQQKYGKWVCGPDGQTGRWHLERWSLPGYSLCYFGTEPPAGDRHEAKWDLLLQQIREGWSGQEGFEGEEHLSEFHLHEITKRDGHFDQIETTVSHLFREPSEALQGLTYGRILAKHLRRLGWWTPKPRSIVEVGGGLGYLARELAGELSPSERLGVRYIFLDMTRPFLESQFALAREVGWHASGAQANAERLPLRDASIDLVIDNENLADMTPVKLTRQEVQSDKGDTALHQEAVEWIRRLRLPLGADMPEEFIFNLGPILFMAELWRVLKPGGRAILIEFGIETGWPAPVKLPGHTEYEVQ
;
A
#
# COMPACT_ATOMS: atom_id res chain seq x y z
N MET A 1 1.48 31.05 2.45
CA MET A 1 1.91 31.59 1.14
C MET A 1 1.74 30.45 0.14
N LYS A 2 1.06 30.66 -1.00
CA LYS A 2 0.96 29.61 -2.04
C LYS A 2 2.38 29.32 -2.56
N PRO A 3 2.81 28.05 -2.69
CA PRO A 3 4.09 27.72 -3.32
C PRO A 3 4.09 28.28 -4.74
N THR A 4 5.08 29.10 -5.06
CA THR A 4 5.33 29.56 -6.43
C THR A 4 5.98 28.39 -7.16
N ALA A 5 5.28 27.80 -8.14
CA ALA A 5 5.86 26.78 -9.01
C ALA A 5 7.19 27.28 -9.58
N ALA A 6 8.27 26.51 -9.40
CA ALA A 6 9.51 26.81 -10.10
C ALA A 6 9.27 26.64 -11.60
N ILE A 7 9.22 27.74 -12.34
CA ILE A 7 9.14 27.71 -13.81
C ILE A 7 10.47 27.16 -14.32
N GLN A 8 10.55 25.85 -14.55
CA GLN A 8 11.71 25.22 -15.15
C GLN A 8 11.68 25.40 -16.68
N LYS A 9 12.86 25.63 -17.28
CA LYS A 9 12.99 25.74 -18.74
C LYS A 9 12.70 24.38 -19.42
N PRO A 10 12.07 24.35 -20.61
CA PRO A 10 11.95 23.13 -21.41
C PRO A 10 13.32 22.47 -21.62
N LEU A 11 13.36 21.13 -21.73
CA LEU A 11 14.58 20.46 -22.18
C LEU A 11 14.62 20.52 -23.72
N GLU A 12 15.63 19.94 -24.34
CA GLU A 12 15.57 19.68 -25.78
C GLU A 12 15.43 18.18 -25.98
N LEU A 13 14.39 17.74 -26.69
CA LEU A 13 14.27 16.37 -27.23
C LEU A 13 15.41 16.09 -28.21
N THR A 14 16.55 15.69 -27.68
CA THR A 14 17.65 15.14 -28.47
C THR A 14 17.31 13.71 -28.89
N ASP A 15 17.91 13.25 -29.98
CA ASP A 15 17.78 11.87 -30.45
C ASP A 15 18.20 10.83 -29.39
N ASP A 16 19.08 11.21 -28.47
CA ASP A 16 19.52 10.33 -27.39
C ASP A 16 18.47 10.22 -26.29
N LEU A 17 17.76 11.30 -25.98
CA LEU A 17 16.68 11.29 -25.02
C LEU A 17 15.47 10.50 -25.51
N LEU A 18 15.18 10.58 -26.82
CA LEU A 18 14.11 9.82 -27.47
C LEU A 18 14.30 8.30 -27.38
N LYS A 19 15.55 7.83 -27.30
CA LYS A 19 15.90 6.41 -27.16
C LYS A 19 15.78 5.89 -25.73
N LEU A 20 15.71 6.77 -24.74
CA LEU A 20 15.58 6.37 -23.35
C LEU A 20 14.21 5.73 -23.08
N ARG A 21 14.20 4.80 -22.14
CA ARG A 21 12.97 4.17 -21.66
C ARG A 21 12.23 5.14 -20.75
N ALA A 22 10.92 5.16 -20.87
CA ALA A 22 10.07 5.89 -19.96
C ALA A 22 10.20 5.28 -18.57
N TRP A 23 10.37 6.13 -17.56
CA TRP A 23 10.42 5.71 -16.19
C TRP A 23 9.10 5.03 -15.79
N ARG A 24 9.18 3.88 -15.09
CA ARG A 24 7.99 3.23 -14.51
C ARG A 24 7.46 4.12 -13.38
N MET A 25 6.25 4.64 -13.53
CA MET A 25 5.59 5.37 -12.45
C MET A 25 5.44 4.41 -11.24
N PRO A 26 5.73 4.83 -9.99
CA PRO A 26 5.55 3.97 -8.82
C PRO A 26 4.14 3.40 -8.74
N ASP A 27 3.95 2.35 -7.96
CA ASP A 27 2.70 1.59 -7.88
C ASP A 27 1.53 2.46 -7.40
N MET A 28 0.83 3.06 -8.37
CA MET A 28 -0.39 3.81 -8.13
C MET A 28 -1.59 2.89 -8.30
N VAL A 29 -2.58 3.03 -7.42
CA VAL A 29 -3.84 2.32 -7.59
C VAL A 29 -4.72 3.11 -8.55
N ALA A 30 -4.87 2.57 -9.77
CA ALA A 30 -5.88 3.01 -10.71
C ALA A 30 -7.11 2.10 -10.57
N TYR A 31 -8.27 2.66 -10.28
CA TYR A 31 -9.52 1.91 -10.24
C TYR A 31 -10.56 2.49 -11.17
N GLN A 32 -11.35 1.61 -11.77
CA GLN A 32 -12.44 2.02 -12.66
C GLN A 32 -13.64 2.43 -11.80
N HIS A 33 -14.01 3.71 -11.89
CA HIS A 33 -15.21 4.23 -11.22
C HIS A 33 -16.46 4.02 -12.08
N THR A 34 -16.35 4.26 -13.40
CA THR A 34 -17.38 3.96 -14.41
C THR A 34 -16.74 3.43 -15.70
N PRO A 35 -17.50 2.93 -16.71
CA PRO A 35 -16.91 2.33 -17.92
C PRO A 35 -15.91 3.23 -18.68
N ASP A 36 -16.06 4.55 -18.55
CA ASP A 36 -15.22 5.56 -19.21
C ASP A 36 -14.41 6.42 -18.23
N GLU A 37 -14.42 6.09 -16.94
CA GLU A 37 -13.81 6.87 -15.88
C GLU A 37 -12.98 6.01 -14.91
N TRP A 38 -11.72 6.40 -14.73
CA TRP A 38 -10.78 5.80 -13.79
C TRP A 38 -10.31 6.84 -12.81
N TRP A 39 -10.08 6.43 -11.59
CA TRP A 39 -9.56 7.28 -10.54
C TRP A 39 -8.20 6.72 -10.15
N LEU A 40 -7.22 7.61 -10.08
CA LEU A 40 -5.85 7.31 -9.74
C LEU A 40 -5.58 7.98 -8.41
N THR A 41 -5.30 7.18 -7.39
CA THR A 41 -4.88 7.69 -6.09
C THR A 41 -3.35 7.71 -6.06
N PRO A 42 -2.72 8.88 -5.94
CA PRO A 42 -1.37 8.92 -5.44
C PRO A 42 -1.38 8.53 -3.96
N LEU A 43 -0.32 7.87 -3.52
CA LEU A 43 -0.09 7.55 -2.11
C LEU A 43 0.40 8.81 -1.35
N ASP A 44 -0.17 10.00 -1.60
CA ASP A 44 0.16 11.27 -0.91
C ASP A 44 -1.07 12.19 -0.72
N ASP A 45 -1.33 12.53 0.54
CA ASP A 45 -2.52 13.18 1.11
C ASP A 45 -2.70 14.62 0.70
N HIS A 46 -1.62 15.25 0.28
CA HIS A 46 -1.67 16.61 -0.23
C HIS A 46 -2.17 16.66 -1.65
N LEU A 47 -2.53 15.51 -2.22
CA LEU A 47 -2.85 15.37 -3.61
C LEU A 47 -4.25 14.82 -3.83
N PRO A 48 -5.08 15.50 -4.65
CA PRO A 48 -6.41 15.00 -4.97
C PRO A 48 -6.37 13.69 -5.74
N LEU A 49 -7.42 12.89 -5.56
CA LEU A 49 -7.77 11.79 -6.46
C LEU A 49 -7.81 12.30 -7.90
N LEU A 50 -7.07 11.63 -8.79
CA LEU A 50 -6.93 12.06 -10.17
C LEU A 50 -7.92 11.31 -11.04
N ARG A 51 -8.85 12.05 -11.67
CA ARG A 51 -9.78 11.47 -12.64
C ARG A 51 -9.09 11.31 -14.00
N LEU A 52 -9.11 10.10 -14.50
CA LEU A 52 -8.60 9.68 -15.79
C LEU A 52 -9.74 9.13 -16.65
N ASN A 53 -9.56 9.16 -17.96
CA ASN A 53 -10.33 8.34 -18.86
C ASN A 53 -9.45 7.23 -19.45
N ARG A 54 -10.02 6.45 -20.36
CA ARG A 54 -9.40 5.25 -20.93
C ARG A 54 -8.03 5.53 -21.54
N PHE A 55 -7.92 6.65 -22.24
CA PHE A 55 -6.70 7.01 -22.93
C PHE A 55 -5.59 7.43 -21.94
N GLY A 56 -5.96 8.11 -20.85
CA GLY A 56 -5.05 8.42 -19.75
C GLY A 56 -4.53 7.16 -19.04
N LEU A 57 -5.41 6.17 -18.82
CA LEU A 57 -5.02 4.87 -18.26
C LEU A 57 -4.08 4.09 -19.21
N GLU A 58 -4.41 4.03 -20.50
CA GLU A 58 -3.58 3.36 -21.50
C GLU A 58 -2.19 3.99 -21.62
N LEU A 59 -2.10 5.32 -21.50
CA LEU A 59 -0.84 6.04 -21.45
C LEU A 59 -0.01 5.63 -20.23
N LEU A 60 -0.59 5.70 -19.02
CA LEU A 60 0.10 5.31 -17.78
C LEU A 60 0.56 3.85 -17.80
N THR A 61 -0.27 2.94 -18.30
CA THR A 61 0.08 1.52 -18.45
C THR A 61 1.23 1.32 -19.45
N SER A 62 1.35 2.20 -20.45
CA SER A 62 2.48 2.16 -21.40
C SER A 62 3.78 2.72 -20.81
N MET A 63 3.74 3.36 -19.64
CA MET A 63 4.93 3.80 -18.89
C MET A 63 5.42 2.65 -17.98
N ASP A 64 5.75 1.52 -18.59
CA ASP A 64 6.04 0.24 -17.94
C ASP A 64 7.53 0.01 -17.63
N GLY A 65 8.38 1.04 -17.80
CA GLY A 65 9.83 0.90 -17.70
C GLY A 65 10.50 0.25 -18.93
N LYS A 66 9.73 -0.16 -19.96
CA LYS A 66 10.23 -0.81 -21.19
C LYS A 66 9.99 0.02 -22.44
N THR A 67 8.88 0.75 -22.49
CA THR A 67 8.51 1.60 -23.64
C THR A 67 9.43 2.83 -23.73
N THR A 68 9.87 3.19 -24.93
CA THR A 68 10.73 4.37 -25.13
C THR A 68 9.95 5.67 -25.16
N VAL A 69 10.63 6.79 -24.85
CA VAL A 69 10.06 8.14 -24.97
C VAL A 69 9.57 8.41 -26.39
N ALA A 70 10.31 7.98 -27.42
CA ALA A 70 9.89 8.11 -28.81
C ALA A 70 8.57 7.37 -29.12
N ALA A 71 8.42 6.14 -28.62
CA ALA A 71 7.22 5.34 -28.84
C ALA A 71 6.00 5.98 -28.15
N LEU A 72 6.19 6.48 -26.94
CA LEU A 72 5.16 7.22 -26.22
C LEU A 72 4.81 8.55 -26.91
N GLN A 73 5.81 9.27 -27.44
CA GLN A 73 5.57 10.49 -28.21
C GLN A 73 4.73 10.24 -29.44
N GLN A 74 5.09 9.23 -30.21
CA GLN A 74 4.37 8.87 -31.43
C GLN A 74 2.93 8.48 -31.11
N LYS A 75 2.72 7.74 -30.02
CA LYS A 75 1.41 7.20 -29.65
C LYS A 75 0.53 8.14 -28.85
N TYR A 76 1.07 9.11 -28.12
CA TYR A 76 0.29 9.94 -27.18
C TYR A 76 0.56 11.44 -27.32
N GLY A 77 1.65 11.85 -27.99
CA GLY A 77 2.12 13.24 -27.98
C GLY A 77 1.12 14.27 -28.52
N LYS A 78 0.23 13.92 -29.46
CA LYS A 78 -0.79 14.86 -29.95
C LYS A 78 -1.95 15.11 -28.98
N TRP A 79 -2.05 14.32 -27.91
CA TRP A 79 -3.14 14.38 -26.92
C TRP A 79 -2.69 14.80 -25.53
N VAL A 80 -1.38 14.82 -25.26
CA VAL A 80 -0.79 15.29 -24.00
C VAL A 80 -0.44 16.76 -24.16
N CYS A 81 -0.89 17.62 -23.26
CA CYS A 81 -0.64 19.06 -23.34
C CYS A 81 0.21 19.56 -22.16
N GLY A 82 1.07 20.54 -22.43
CA GLY A 82 1.78 21.35 -21.44
C GLY A 82 0.86 22.24 -20.60
N PRO A 83 1.34 22.78 -19.46
CA PRO A 83 0.62 23.81 -18.69
C PRO A 83 0.39 25.12 -19.48
N ASP A 84 1.09 25.28 -20.60
CA ASP A 84 0.90 26.35 -21.59
C ASP A 84 -0.04 25.96 -22.75
N GLY A 85 -0.62 24.76 -22.72
CA GLY A 85 -1.53 24.26 -23.75
C GLY A 85 -0.83 23.72 -25.01
N GLN A 86 0.52 23.68 -25.05
CA GLN A 86 1.24 23.14 -26.20
C GLN A 86 1.22 21.61 -26.21
N THR A 87 0.94 20.99 -27.35
CA THR A 87 0.87 19.54 -27.49
C THR A 87 2.24 18.89 -27.48
N GLY A 88 2.36 17.78 -26.74
CA GLY A 88 3.37 16.71 -26.81
C GLY A 88 4.78 17.08 -26.36
N ARG A 89 5.28 18.22 -26.79
CA ARG A 89 6.71 18.47 -26.76
C ARG A 89 7.24 18.71 -25.35
N TRP A 90 6.53 19.44 -24.51
CA TRP A 90 7.05 19.87 -23.20
C TRP A 90 7.19 18.74 -22.15
N HIS A 91 6.31 17.72 -22.18
CA HIS A 91 6.29 16.65 -21.16
C HIS A 91 7.15 15.44 -21.51
N LEU A 92 7.19 15.07 -22.79
CA LEU A 92 7.82 13.83 -23.23
C LEU A 92 9.34 13.85 -23.08
N GLU A 93 9.96 15.03 -23.18
CA GLU A 93 11.41 15.20 -23.00
C GLU A 93 11.88 14.89 -21.58
N ARG A 94 10.96 14.77 -20.64
CA ARG A 94 11.24 14.57 -19.21
C ARG A 94 10.83 13.19 -18.72
N TRP A 95 10.16 12.37 -19.55
CA TRP A 95 9.69 11.02 -19.17
C TRP A 95 10.81 9.97 -19.09
N SER A 96 11.96 10.28 -19.68
CA SER A 96 13.19 9.51 -19.51
C SER A 96 13.90 9.77 -18.18
N LEU A 97 13.50 10.82 -17.45
CA LEU A 97 14.18 11.26 -16.24
C LEU A 97 13.46 10.76 -14.98
N PRO A 98 14.21 10.42 -13.92
CA PRO A 98 13.69 10.09 -12.59
C PRO A 98 12.94 11.24 -11.89
N GLY A 99 12.66 12.38 -12.55
CA GLY A 99 12.03 13.58 -11.96
C GLY A 99 10.70 14.11 -12.56
N TYR A 100 10.00 13.45 -13.51
CA TYR A 100 8.72 13.97 -14.08
C TYR A 100 7.55 12.98 -14.34
N SER A 101 6.41 13.11 -13.63
CA SER A 101 5.15 12.32 -13.84
C SER A 101 3.96 13.21 -14.27
N LEU A 102 2.91 12.58 -14.80
CA LEU A 102 1.89 13.00 -15.82
C LEU A 102 1.33 14.45 -15.87
N CYS A 103 0.58 14.73 -16.94
CA CYS A 103 -0.18 15.94 -17.22
C CYS A 103 -1.65 15.62 -17.58
N TYR A 104 -2.48 16.66 -17.55
CA TYR A 104 -3.93 16.72 -17.79
C TYR A 104 -4.46 15.84 -18.94
N PHE A 105 -5.58 15.13 -18.69
CA PHE A 105 -6.42 14.52 -19.72
C PHE A 105 -7.88 14.96 -19.53
N GLY A 106 -8.37 15.84 -20.41
CA GLY A 106 -9.76 16.28 -20.48
C GLY A 106 -10.20 16.43 -21.93
N THR A 107 -11.50 16.32 -22.20
CA THR A 107 -12.08 16.46 -23.54
C THR A 107 -12.05 17.89 -24.08
N GLU A 108 -11.76 18.88 -23.23
CA GLU A 108 -11.56 20.28 -23.61
C GLU A 108 -10.34 20.89 -22.89
N PRO A 109 -9.59 21.83 -23.52
CA PRO A 109 -8.62 22.66 -22.81
C PRO A 109 -9.36 23.52 -21.77
N PRO A 110 -8.79 23.79 -20.58
CA PRO A 110 -9.43 24.68 -19.60
C PRO A 110 -9.54 26.10 -20.16
N ALA A 111 -10.70 26.41 -20.74
CA ALA A 111 -11.10 27.76 -21.11
C ALA A 111 -11.94 28.33 -19.96
N GLY A 112 -11.26 28.85 -18.93
CA GLY A 112 -11.92 29.38 -17.75
C GLY A 112 -10.91 29.71 -16.67
N ASP A 113 -11.29 30.63 -15.77
CA ASP A 113 -10.43 31.17 -14.72
C ASP A 113 -9.55 30.10 -14.04
N ARG A 114 -8.27 30.45 -13.88
CA ARG A 114 -7.13 29.57 -13.51
C ARG A 114 -7.18 29.08 -12.05
N HIS A 115 -8.31 28.60 -11.56
CA HIS A 115 -8.51 28.21 -10.17
C HIS A 115 -8.86 26.74 -9.92
N GLU A 116 -9.11 25.92 -10.95
CA GLU A 116 -9.59 24.53 -10.71
C GLU A 116 -8.79 23.39 -11.35
N ALA A 117 -7.60 23.64 -11.90
CA ALA A 117 -6.81 22.56 -12.51
C ALA A 117 -5.31 22.88 -12.54
N LYS A 118 -4.59 22.64 -11.43
CA LYS A 118 -3.12 22.69 -11.36
C LYS A 118 -2.54 21.27 -11.27
N TRP A 119 -2.79 20.48 -12.30
CA TRP A 119 -2.42 19.06 -12.41
C TRP A 119 -0.91 18.84 -12.58
N ASP A 120 -0.23 19.79 -13.22
CA ASP A 120 1.21 19.84 -13.46
C ASP A 120 2.03 19.99 -12.17
N LEU A 121 1.60 20.90 -11.29
CA LEU A 121 2.20 21.11 -9.96
C LEU A 121 2.03 19.91 -9.05
N LEU A 122 0.89 19.24 -9.19
CA LEU A 122 0.52 18.14 -8.34
C LEU A 122 1.40 16.92 -8.59
N LEU A 123 1.51 16.53 -9.86
CA LEU A 123 2.29 15.37 -10.30
C LEU A 123 3.81 15.59 -10.15
N GLN A 124 4.25 16.85 -10.12
CA GLN A 124 5.58 17.26 -9.71
C GLN A 124 5.79 17.16 -8.19
N GLN A 125 4.81 17.54 -7.36
CA GLN A 125 4.90 17.43 -5.89
C GLN A 125 4.93 15.97 -5.40
N ILE A 126 4.09 15.07 -5.95
CA ILE A 126 4.15 13.62 -5.66
C ILE A 126 5.57 13.11 -5.85
N ARG A 127 6.22 13.60 -6.90
CA ARG A 127 7.52 13.12 -7.30
C ARG A 127 8.66 13.78 -6.55
N GLU A 128 8.64 15.09 -6.31
CA GLU A 128 9.65 15.77 -5.51
C GLU A 128 9.58 15.33 -4.03
N GLY A 129 8.39 14.94 -3.54
CA GLY A 129 8.20 14.25 -2.26
C GLY A 129 8.77 12.83 -2.26
N TRP A 130 8.47 12.01 -3.29
CA TRP A 130 8.98 10.63 -3.40
C TRP A 130 10.46 10.50 -3.83
N SER A 131 11.01 11.48 -4.53
CA SER A 131 12.44 11.53 -4.94
C SER A 131 13.30 12.39 -4.02
N GLY A 132 12.70 12.98 -2.98
CA GLY A 132 13.36 13.91 -2.07
C GLY A 132 14.12 13.26 -0.92
N GLN A 133 13.84 11.99 -0.58
CA GLN A 133 14.57 11.26 0.47
C GLN A 133 14.78 9.80 0.07
N GLU A 134 15.98 9.49 -0.43
CA GLU A 134 16.49 8.12 -0.51
C GLU A 134 16.81 7.63 0.92
N GLY A 135 16.19 6.55 1.38
CA GLY A 135 16.71 5.87 2.56
C GLY A 135 15.74 4.95 3.30
N PHE A 136 16.33 3.92 3.92
CA PHE A 136 15.75 3.20 5.04
C PHE A 136 15.62 4.17 6.24
N GLU A 137 14.42 4.36 6.77
CA GLU A 137 14.14 5.37 7.80
C GLU A 137 14.38 4.91 9.25
N GLY A 138 14.87 3.67 9.42
CA GLY A 138 15.20 3.10 10.72
C GLY A 138 14.20 2.03 11.16
N GLU A 139 14.69 1.07 11.95
CA GLU A 139 13.94 -0.09 12.42
C GLU A 139 12.77 0.28 13.36
N GLU A 140 12.88 1.40 14.08
CA GLU A 140 11.89 1.84 15.07
C GLU A 140 10.84 2.82 14.49
N HIS A 141 11.10 3.39 13.30
CA HIS A 141 10.34 4.52 12.75
C HIS A 141 8.84 4.24 12.63
N LEU A 142 8.46 3.09 12.08
CA LEU A 142 7.07 2.66 11.93
C LEU A 142 6.37 2.49 13.28
N SER A 143 7.05 1.84 14.24
CA SER A 143 6.49 1.64 15.58
C SER A 143 6.29 2.96 16.32
N GLU A 144 7.20 3.92 16.17
CA GLU A 144 7.08 5.26 16.76
C GLU A 144 5.93 6.05 16.14
N PHE A 145 5.76 5.99 14.81
CA PHE A 145 4.65 6.61 14.10
C PHE A 145 3.30 6.15 14.66
N HIS A 146 3.07 4.84 14.73
CA HIS A 146 1.82 4.27 15.23
C HIS A 146 1.59 4.50 16.74
N LEU A 147 2.65 4.54 17.54
CA LEU A 147 2.53 4.72 18.99
C LEU A 147 2.37 6.18 19.43
N HIS A 148 2.96 7.12 18.69
CA HIS A 148 3.14 8.49 19.17
C HIS A 148 2.60 9.57 18.25
N GLU A 149 2.54 9.35 16.94
CA GLU A 149 2.11 10.40 16.00
C GLU A 149 0.59 10.36 15.72
N ILE A 150 -0.03 9.17 15.76
CA ILE A 150 -1.48 9.03 15.58
C ILE A 150 -2.21 9.36 16.89
N THR A 151 -2.57 10.64 17.05
CA THR A 151 -3.20 11.15 18.29
C THR A 151 -4.69 11.46 18.19
N LYS A 152 -5.30 11.44 16.98
CA LYS A 152 -6.72 11.77 16.77
C LYS A 152 -7.41 10.88 15.73
N ARG A 153 -8.71 10.63 15.96
CA ARG A 153 -9.62 9.80 15.15
C ARG A 153 -9.88 10.35 13.74
N ASP A 154 -10.06 11.66 13.63
CA ASP A 154 -10.56 12.31 12.41
C ASP A 154 -9.40 12.98 11.66
N GLY A 155 -9.24 12.63 10.39
CA GLY A 155 -8.27 13.23 9.48
C GLY A 155 -7.05 12.35 9.18
N HIS A 156 -6.50 11.58 10.14
CA HIS A 156 -5.33 10.74 9.85
C HIS A 156 -5.69 9.57 8.91
N PHE A 157 -6.60 8.65 9.23
CA PHE A 157 -6.80 7.48 8.34
C PHE A 157 -7.46 7.82 6.99
N ASP A 158 -8.49 8.67 6.97
CA ASP A 158 -9.18 9.06 5.72
C ASP A 158 -8.33 9.97 4.81
N GLN A 159 -7.23 10.55 5.31
CA GLN A 159 -6.34 11.41 4.51
C GLN A 159 -5.00 10.75 4.25
N ILE A 160 -4.47 9.93 5.17
CA ILE A 160 -3.07 9.44 5.24
C ILE A 160 -2.91 7.97 4.83
N GLU A 161 -3.87 7.11 5.16
CA GLU A 161 -3.75 5.67 4.92
C GLU A 161 -4.46 5.25 3.62
N THR A 162 -3.67 5.07 2.55
CA THR A 162 -4.15 4.74 1.20
C THR A 162 -4.18 3.24 0.94
N THR A 163 -4.88 2.48 1.78
CA THR A 163 -5.05 1.03 1.58
C THR A 163 -6.12 0.71 0.52
N VAL A 164 -5.94 -0.39 -0.22
CA VAL A 164 -6.91 -0.92 -1.18
C VAL A 164 -8.24 -1.23 -0.49
N SER A 165 -8.18 -1.83 0.71
CA SER A 165 -9.36 -2.12 1.51
C SER A 165 -10.13 -0.86 1.91
N HIS A 166 -9.44 0.24 2.23
CA HIS A 166 -10.06 1.52 2.52
C HIS A 166 -10.63 2.18 1.26
N LEU A 167 -9.90 2.15 0.15
CA LEU A 167 -10.37 2.68 -1.13
C LEU A 167 -11.69 2.05 -1.58
N PHE A 168 -11.82 0.75 -1.36
CA PHE A 168 -13.01 -0.04 -1.71
C PHE A 168 -13.91 -0.35 -0.51
N ARG A 169 -13.90 0.50 0.51
CA ARG A 169 -14.79 0.39 1.69
C ARG A 169 -16.26 0.64 1.36
N GLU A 170 -16.52 1.35 0.27
CA GLU A 170 -17.86 1.61 -0.26
C GLU A 170 -18.14 0.75 -1.52
N PRO A 171 -19.43 0.44 -1.80
CA PRO A 171 -19.81 -0.26 -3.02
C PRO A 171 -19.28 0.43 -4.28
N SER A 172 -18.62 -0.32 -5.16
CA SER A 172 -18.08 0.21 -6.42
C SER A 172 -18.41 -0.68 -7.61
N GLU A 173 -18.41 -0.12 -8.83
CA GLU A 173 -18.64 -0.90 -10.06
C GLU A 173 -17.54 -1.94 -10.28
N ALA A 174 -16.27 -1.60 -9.99
CA ALA A 174 -15.14 -2.53 -10.04
C ALA A 174 -15.39 -3.80 -9.20
N LEU A 175 -16.14 -3.66 -8.10
CA LEU A 175 -16.52 -4.73 -7.19
C LEU A 175 -17.99 -5.17 -7.36
N GLN A 176 -18.61 -4.88 -8.50
CA GLN A 176 -19.98 -5.26 -8.85
C GLN A 176 -21.02 -4.79 -7.83
N GLY A 177 -20.87 -3.57 -7.31
CA GLY A 177 -21.72 -2.98 -6.28
C GLY A 177 -21.52 -3.56 -4.88
N LEU A 178 -20.39 -4.24 -4.64
CA LEU A 178 -19.99 -4.75 -3.33
C LEU A 178 -18.82 -3.95 -2.77
N THR A 179 -18.60 -4.09 -1.48
CA THR A 179 -17.41 -3.59 -0.79
C THR A 179 -16.32 -4.65 -0.80
N TYR A 180 -15.08 -4.24 -0.58
CA TYR A 180 -13.93 -5.15 -0.42
C TYR A 180 -14.21 -6.23 0.64
N GLY A 181 -14.68 -5.83 1.83
CA GLY A 181 -14.96 -6.77 2.92
C GLY A 181 -16.05 -7.79 2.59
N ARG A 182 -17.09 -7.40 1.83
CA ARG A 182 -18.12 -8.36 1.36
C ARG A 182 -17.57 -9.36 0.35
N ILE A 183 -16.70 -8.90 -0.56
CA ILE A 183 -16.02 -9.80 -1.49
C ILE A 183 -15.15 -10.79 -0.71
N LEU A 184 -14.35 -10.30 0.24
CA LEU A 184 -13.53 -11.16 1.08
C LEU A 184 -14.38 -12.21 1.81
N ALA A 185 -15.48 -11.82 2.45
CA ALA A 185 -16.38 -12.77 3.12
C ALA A 185 -16.90 -13.86 2.17
N LYS A 186 -17.30 -13.49 0.95
CA LYS A 186 -17.73 -14.46 -0.08
C LYS A 186 -16.61 -15.43 -0.44
N HIS A 187 -15.38 -14.94 -0.57
CA HIS A 187 -14.22 -15.80 -0.83
C HIS A 187 -13.95 -16.76 0.33
N LEU A 188 -13.93 -16.29 1.57
CA LEU A 188 -13.76 -17.14 2.75
C LEU A 188 -14.85 -18.24 2.83
N ARG A 189 -16.10 -17.92 2.49
CA ARG A 189 -17.19 -18.91 2.38
C ARG A 189 -16.94 -19.94 1.28
N ARG A 190 -16.52 -19.50 0.09
CA ARG A 190 -16.21 -20.40 -1.05
C ARG A 190 -15.07 -21.36 -0.74
N LEU A 191 -14.08 -20.90 0.03
CA LEU A 191 -12.98 -21.73 0.52
C LEU A 191 -13.42 -22.71 1.62
N GLY A 192 -14.66 -22.63 2.09
CA GLY A 192 -15.19 -23.45 3.19
C GLY A 192 -14.72 -23.01 4.56
N TRP A 193 -14.19 -21.78 4.71
CA TRP A 193 -13.57 -21.36 5.97
C TRP A 193 -14.57 -21.03 7.08
N TRP A 194 -15.85 -20.93 6.72
CA TRP A 194 -16.96 -20.81 7.66
C TRP A 194 -17.57 -22.16 8.09
N THR A 195 -17.02 -23.28 7.60
CA THR A 195 -17.49 -24.64 7.92
C THR A 195 -16.31 -25.53 8.34
N PRO A 196 -16.17 -25.88 9.64
CA PRO A 196 -17.06 -25.50 10.74
C PRO A 196 -16.98 -24.00 11.07
N LYS A 197 -18.03 -23.47 11.71
CA LYS A 197 -18.11 -22.05 12.12
C LYS A 197 -16.92 -21.70 13.04
N PRO A 198 -16.14 -20.65 12.74
CA PRO A 198 -15.06 -20.18 13.63
C PRO A 198 -15.65 -19.69 14.96
N ARG A 199 -14.96 -19.93 16.08
CA ARG A 199 -15.38 -19.41 17.41
C ARG A 199 -14.58 -18.16 17.81
N SER A 200 -13.42 -17.97 17.18
CA SER A 200 -12.49 -16.87 17.43
C SER A 200 -11.87 -16.43 16.11
N ILE A 201 -12.07 -15.16 15.80
CA ILE A 201 -11.45 -14.45 14.69
C ILE A 201 -10.57 -13.37 15.30
N VAL A 202 -9.33 -13.26 14.83
CA VAL A 202 -8.43 -12.15 15.14
C VAL A 202 -8.25 -11.33 13.88
N GLU A 203 -8.43 -10.02 13.98
CA GLU A 203 -8.04 -9.05 12.96
C GLU A 203 -6.86 -8.24 13.50
N VAL A 204 -5.75 -8.26 12.76
CA VAL A 204 -4.52 -7.52 13.08
C VAL A 204 -4.48 -6.27 12.19
N GLY A 205 -4.20 -5.11 12.78
CA GLY A 205 -4.12 -3.85 12.03
C GLY A 205 -5.46 -3.49 11.38
N GLY A 206 -6.58 -3.60 12.11
CA GLY A 206 -7.92 -3.45 11.52
C GLY A 206 -8.30 -2.05 11.06
N GLY A 207 -7.35 -1.10 11.05
CA GLY A 207 -7.56 0.32 10.76
C GLY A 207 -8.76 0.87 11.52
N LEU A 208 -9.69 1.54 10.84
CA LEU A 208 -10.91 2.04 11.50
C LEU A 208 -11.99 0.98 11.79
N GLY A 209 -11.83 -0.26 11.33
CA GLY A 209 -12.76 -1.39 11.53
C GLY A 209 -13.78 -1.60 10.42
N TYR A 210 -13.60 -0.98 9.25
CA TYR A 210 -14.50 -1.14 8.10
C TYR A 210 -14.54 -2.58 7.58
N LEU A 211 -13.41 -3.28 7.58
CA LEU A 211 -13.33 -4.65 7.12
C LEU A 211 -14.24 -5.59 7.95
N ALA A 212 -14.10 -5.57 9.27
CA ALA A 212 -14.95 -6.32 10.18
C ALA A 212 -16.45 -6.01 9.99
N ARG A 213 -16.80 -4.73 9.78
CA ARG A 213 -18.18 -4.29 9.51
C ARG A 213 -18.71 -4.91 8.23
N GLU A 214 -17.96 -4.80 7.14
CA GLU A 214 -18.38 -5.27 5.82
C GLU A 214 -18.39 -6.80 5.70
N LEU A 215 -17.43 -7.49 6.33
CA LEU A 215 -17.42 -8.96 6.45
C LEU A 215 -18.72 -9.48 7.06
N ALA A 216 -19.29 -8.78 8.04
CA ALA A 216 -20.56 -9.16 8.67
C ALA A 216 -21.75 -9.10 7.72
N GLY A 217 -21.68 -8.28 6.67
CA GLY A 217 -22.76 -8.07 5.70
C GLY A 217 -23.10 -9.33 4.88
N GLU A 218 -22.19 -10.28 4.80
CA GLU A 218 -22.36 -11.56 4.07
C GLU A 218 -22.63 -12.75 5.01
N LEU A 219 -22.89 -12.47 6.29
CA LEU A 219 -23.11 -13.45 7.34
C LEU A 219 -24.42 -13.16 8.08
N SER A 220 -25.28 -14.17 8.19
CA SER A 220 -26.49 -14.07 8.98
C SER A 220 -26.17 -13.84 10.47
N PRO A 221 -27.09 -13.24 11.25
CA PRO A 221 -26.91 -13.10 12.70
C PRO A 221 -26.55 -14.42 13.41
N SER A 222 -27.11 -15.55 12.95
CA SER A 222 -26.84 -16.88 13.50
C SER A 222 -25.41 -17.40 13.23
N GLU A 223 -24.85 -17.04 12.07
CA GLU A 223 -23.47 -17.35 11.69
C GLU A 223 -22.47 -16.52 12.49
N ARG A 224 -22.87 -15.35 12.99
CA ARG A 224 -22.04 -14.46 13.82
C ARG A 224 -22.20 -14.70 15.31
N LEU A 225 -23.34 -15.24 15.73
CA LEU A 225 -23.62 -15.56 17.12
C LEU A 225 -22.57 -16.53 17.70
N GLY A 226 -21.96 -16.14 18.82
CA GLY A 226 -20.95 -16.93 19.53
C GLY A 226 -19.54 -16.88 18.91
N VAL A 227 -19.34 -16.09 17.85
CA VAL A 227 -18.01 -15.80 17.31
C VAL A 227 -17.43 -14.61 18.05
N ARG A 228 -16.25 -14.79 18.66
CA ARG A 228 -15.48 -13.68 19.25
C ARG A 228 -14.63 -13.04 18.17
N TYR A 229 -14.83 -11.75 17.94
CA TYR A 229 -14.04 -10.95 17.02
C TYR A 229 -13.03 -10.13 17.83
N ILE A 230 -11.75 -10.35 17.60
CA ILE A 230 -10.67 -9.82 18.44
C ILE A 230 -9.80 -8.91 17.58
N PHE A 231 -9.73 -7.63 17.92
CA PHE A 231 -8.80 -6.70 17.28
C PHE A 231 -7.46 -6.67 18.03
N LEU A 232 -6.37 -6.72 17.29
CA LEU A 232 -5.02 -6.44 17.79
C LEU A 232 -4.44 -5.30 16.96
N ASP A 233 -4.07 -4.21 17.62
CA ASP A 233 -3.63 -2.99 16.94
C ASP A 233 -2.57 -2.28 17.78
N MET A 234 -1.49 -1.77 17.18
CA MET A 234 -0.53 -0.95 17.92
C MET A 234 -1.07 0.46 18.19
N THR A 235 -1.98 0.93 17.35
CA THR A 235 -2.57 2.27 17.37
C THR A 235 -3.82 2.29 18.25
N ARG A 236 -3.61 2.58 19.55
CA ARG A 236 -4.69 2.54 20.56
C ARG A 236 -5.97 3.32 20.18
N PRO A 237 -5.91 4.52 19.57
CA PRO A 237 -7.12 5.26 19.19
C PRO A 237 -8.06 4.53 18.23
N PHE A 238 -7.55 3.59 17.42
CA PHE A 238 -8.35 2.86 16.44
C PHE A 238 -9.27 1.81 17.08
N LEU A 239 -8.85 1.20 18.19
CA LEU A 239 -9.63 0.18 18.90
C LEU A 239 -11.04 0.66 19.26
N GLU A 240 -11.22 1.93 19.62
CA GLU A 240 -12.54 2.49 19.94
C GLU A 240 -13.48 2.45 18.72
N SER A 241 -12.99 2.84 17.54
CA SER A 241 -13.74 2.80 16.29
C SER A 241 -14.05 1.36 15.86
N GLN A 242 -13.03 0.50 15.90
CA GLN A 242 -13.13 -0.91 15.56
C GLN A 242 -14.21 -1.60 16.41
N PHE A 243 -14.22 -1.36 17.72
CA PHE A 243 -15.25 -1.91 18.60
C PHE A 243 -16.64 -1.36 18.30
N ALA A 244 -16.76 -0.06 18.02
CA ALA A 244 -18.04 0.56 17.71
C ALA A 244 -18.66 -0.05 16.44
N LEU A 245 -17.91 -0.06 15.33
CA LEU A 245 -18.38 -0.58 14.03
C LEU A 245 -18.67 -2.07 14.08
N ALA A 246 -17.81 -2.87 14.73
CA ALA A 246 -18.03 -4.31 14.84
C ALA A 246 -19.28 -4.64 15.68
N ARG A 247 -19.51 -3.90 16.78
CA ARG A 247 -20.70 -4.10 17.63
C ARG A 247 -21.98 -3.65 16.95
N GLU A 248 -21.93 -2.57 16.18
CA GLU A 248 -23.08 -2.07 15.40
C GLU A 248 -23.65 -3.16 14.50
N VAL A 249 -22.79 -3.93 13.83
CA VAL A 249 -23.25 -5.01 12.97
C VAL A 249 -23.63 -6.26 13.76
N GLY A 250 -23.16 -6.43 15.00
CA GLY A 250 -23.52 -7.54 15.90
C GLY A 250 -22.41 -8.55 16.19
N TRP A 251 -21.14 -8.18 16.00
CA TRP A 251 -20.01 -8.98 16.49
C TRP A 251 -19.87 -8.90 18.01
N HIS A 252 -19.42 -9.99 18.63
CA HIS A 252 -18.90 -9.96 19.99
C HIS A 252 -17.45 -9.48 19.97
N ALA A 253 -17.27 -8.16 19.87
CA ALA A 253 -15.98 -7.51 19.66
C ALA A 253 -15.23 -7.14 20.95
N SER A 254 -13.94 -7.48 20.96
CA SER A 254 -12.95 -7.14 21.99
C SER A 254 -11.59 -6.89 21.34
N GLY A 255 -10.59 -6.42 22.08
CA GLY A 255 -9.25 -6.25 21.52
C GLY A 255 -8.25 -5.71 22.52
N ALA A 256 -7.01 -5.58 22.10
CA ALA A 256 -5.92 -5.06 22.92
C ALA A 256 -4.91 -4.28 22.07
N GLN A 257 -4.26 -3.29 22.68
CA GLN A 257 -3.11 -2.65 22.08
C GLN A 257 -1.92 -3.62 22.16
N ALA A 258 -1.40 -4.08 21.02
CA ALA A 258 -0.33 -5.08 21.00
C ALA A 258 0.44 -5.08 19.68
N ASN A 259 1.72 -5.46 19.75
CA ASN A 259 2.55 -5.73 18.57
C ASN A 259 2.26 -7.16 18.06
N ALA A 260 1.92 -7.28 16.77
CA ALA A 260 1.59 -8.53 16.12
C ALA A 260 2.78 -9.51 15.99
N GLU A 261 4.01 -9.01 15.97
CA GLU A 261 5.24 -9.81 15.93
C GLU A 261 5.46 -10.63 17.22
N ARG A 262 4.68 -10.34 18.26
CA ARG A 262 4.63 -11.04 19.55
C ARG A 262 3.17 -11.10 20.04
N LEU A 263 2.36 -12.00 19.47
CA LEU A 263 0.93 -12.07 19.74
C LEU A 263 0.64 -12.39 21.21
N PRO A 264 -0.15 -11.55 21.93
CA PRO A 264 -0.51 -11.77 23.34
C PRO A 264 -1.64 -12.80 23.49
N LEU A 265 -1.57 -13.89 22.72
CA LEU A 265 -2.58 -14.93 22.62
C LEU A 265 -1.99 -16.27 23.04
N ARG A 266 -2.87 -17.16 23.50
CA ARG A 266 -2.47 -18.52 23.90
C ARG A 266 -2.19 -19.38 22.66
N ASP A 267 -1.31 -20.36 22.82
CA ASP A 267 -1.04 -21.37 21.81
C ASP A 267 -2.34 -22.09 21.41
N ALA A 268 -2.48 -22.41 20.12
CA ALA A 268 -3.61 -23.16 19.56
C ALA A 268 -4.99 -22.67 20.05
N SER A 269 -5.21 -21.36 20.06
CA SER A 269 -6.42 -20.73 20.61
C SER A 269 -7.32 -20.04 19.59
N ILE A 270 -6.81 -19.76 18.38
CA ILE A 270 -7.51 -19.00 17.35
C ILE A 270 -7.94 -19.90 16.18
N ASP A 271 -9.13 -19.64 15.62
CA ASP A 271 -9.65 -20.39 14.47
C ASP A 271 -9.31 -19.70 13.15
N LEU A 272 -9.40 -18.37 13.10
CA LEU A 272 -9.11 -17.56 11.93
C LEU A 272 -8.34 -16.29 12.32
N VAL A 273 -7.25 -16.00 11.62
CA VAL A 273 -6.58 -14.70 11.65
C VAL A 273 -6.77 -14.02 10.30
N ILE A 274 -7.06 -12.72 10.33
CA ILE A 274 -7.13 -11.83 9.18
C ILE A 274 -6.09 -10.74 9.43
N ASP A 275 -5.13 -10.63 8.52
CA ASP A 275 -4.18 -9.53 8.45
C ASP A 275 -4.28 -8.96 7.03
N ASN A 276 -4.62 -7.69 6.92
CA ASN A 276 -4.88 -7.03 5.65
C ASN A 276 -4.16 -5.69 5.63
N GLU A 277 -3.13 -5.59 4.79
CA GLU A 277 -2.34 -4.38 4.57
C GLU A 277 -1.76 -3.87 5.90
N ASN A 278 -0.98 -4.73 6.54
CA ASN A 278 -0.35 -4.49 7.85
C ASN A 278 1.02 -5.20 8.00
N LEU A 279 1.39 -6.15 7.11
CA LEU A 279 2.71 -6.79 7.16
C LEU A 279 3.81 -5.82 6.73
N ALA A 280 3.51 -4.88 5.84
CA ALA A 280 4.48 -3.89 5.35
C ALA A 280 4.87 -2.84 6.42
N ASP A 281 4.06 -2.70 7.48
CA ASP A 281 4.34 -1.89 8.67
C ASP A 281 5.15 -2.61 9.75
N MET A 282 5.40 -3.90 9.58
CA MET A 282 6.16 -4.68 10.55
C MET A 282 7.66 -4.47 10.40
N THR A 283 8.41 -4.73 11.47
CA THR A 283 9.84 -4.41 11.63
C THR A 283 10.68 -4.85 10.41
N PRO A 284 11.19 -3.91 9.61
CA PRO A 284 12.20 -4.18 8.59
C PRO A 284 13.59 -4.18 9.23
N VAL A 285 14.53 -4.95 8.70
CA VAL A 285 15.94 -4.90 9.12
C VAL A 285 16.81 -4.75 7.89
N LYS A 286 17.67 -3.72 7.87
CA LYS A 286 18.63 -3.52 6.78
C LYS A 286 19.92 -4.28 7.10
N LEU A 287 20.08 -5.46 6.49
CA LEU A 287 21.24 -6.32 6.68
C LEU A 287 22.30 -6.06 5.61
N THR A 288 23.56 -6.33 5.98
CA THR A 288 24.66 -6.44 5.03
C THR A 288 24.91 -7.89 4.62
N ARG A 289 25.48 -8.08 3.43
CA ARG A 289 25.97 -9.39 2.97
C ARG A 289 26.96 -10.00 3.96
N GLN A 290 27.82 -9.18 4.55
CA GLN A 290 28.85 -9.62 5.48
C GLN A 290 28.26 -10.21 6.76
N GLU A 291 27.22 -9.59 7.34
CA GLU A 291 26.58 -10.09 8.55
C GLU A 291 25.99 -11.48 8.34
N VAL A 292 25.32 -11.69 7.20
CA VAL A 292 24.75 -12.99 6.82
C VAL A 292 25.84 -14.03 6.59
N GLN A 293 26.89 -13.71 5.83
CA GLN A 293 27.97 -14.64 5.50
C GLN A 293 28.85 -15.01 6.71
N SER A 294 28.98 -14.10 7.66
CA SER A 294 29.77 -14.30 8.88
C SER A 294 28.95 -14.83 10.05
N ASP A 295 27.64 -15.04 9.87
CA ASP A 295 26.70 -15.47 10.92
C ASP A 295 26.69 -14.52 12.15
N LYS A 296 27.02 -13.25 11.94
CA LYS A 296 27.22 -12.26 13.01
C LYS A 296 26.56 -10.94 12.63
N GLY A 297 25.46 -10.62 13.30
CA GLY A 297 24.82 -9.31 13.19
C GLY A 297 25.57 -8.23 13.97
N ASP A 298 25.48 -6.99 13.50
CA ASP A 298 26.12 -5.84 14.14
C ASP A 298 25.36 -5.34 15.39
N THR A 299 24.05 -5.59 15.43
CA THR A 299 23.17 -5.32 16.57
C THR A 299 22.45 -6.59 17.04
N ALA A 300 21.77 -6.53 18.20
CA ALA A 300 20.96 -7.66 18.67
C ALA A 300 19.80 -7.98 17.72
N LEU A 301 19.19 -6.95 17.11
CA LEU A 301 18.12 -7.12 16.14
C LEU A 301 18.62 -7.72 14.82
N HIS A 302 19.79 -7.27 14.34
CA HIS A 302 20.45 -7.88 13.18
C HIS A 302 20.83 -9.33 13.45
N GLN A 303 21.31 -9.61 14.66
CA GLN A 303 21.63 -10.98 15.08
C GLN A 303 20.39 -11.87 15.08
N GLU A 304 19.24 -11.38 15.57
CA GLU A 304 17.95 -12.10 15.49
C GLU A 304 17.56 -12.36 14.03
N ALA A 305 17.69 -11.36 13.15
CA ALA A 305 17.41 -11.53 11.72
C ALA A 305 18.29 -12.60 11.06
N VAL A 306 19.61 -12.57 11.29
CA VAL A 306 20.57 -13.57 10.80
C VAL A 306 20.24 -14.97 11.34
N GLU A 307 19.84 -15.08 12.62
CA GLU A 307 19.41 -16.34 13.22
C GLU A 307 18.14 -16.90 12.57
N TRP A 308 17.18 -16.04 12.22
CA TRP A 308 15.98 -16.45 11.50
C TRP A 308 16.28 -16.91 10.08
N ILE A 309 17.13 -16.21 9.34
CA ILE A 309 17.61 -16.64 8.01
C ILE A 309 18.19 -18.05 8.10
N ARG A 310 19.05 -18.31 9.09
CA ARG A 310 19.67 -19.62 9.31
C ARG A 310 18.66 -20.69 9.71
N ARG A 311 17.75 -20.36 10.63
CA ARG A 311 16.73 -21.28 11.16
C ARG A 311 15.78 -21.75 10.06
N LEU A 312 15.35 -20.82 9.21
CA LEU A 312 14.45 -21.09 8.08
C LEU A 312 15.19 -21.64 6.85
N ARG A 313 16.52 -21.53 6.82
CA ARG A 313 17.37 -21.92 5.69
C ARG A 313 16.96 -21.21 4.40
N LEU A 314 16.71 -19.90 4.50
CA LEU A 314 16.26 -19.11 3.36
C LEU A 314 17.32 -19.07 2.25
N PRO A 315 16.95 -19.38 0.99
CA PRO A 315 17.88 -19.35 -0.12
C PRO A 315 18.07 -17.91 -0.61
N LEU A 316 19.04 -17.20 -0.04
CA LEU A 316 19.34 -15.79 -0.38
C LEU A 316 20.06 -15.58 -1.73
N GLY A 317 20.28 -16.65 -2.50
CA GLY A 317 20.86 -16.57 -3.84
C GLY A 317 22.35 -16.17 -3.88
N ALA A 318 22.94 -16.24 -5.07
CA ALA A 318 24.32 -15.77 -5.30
C ALA A 318 24.37 -14.27 -5.62
N ASP A 319 23.21 -13.68 -5.92
CA ASP A 319 22.97 -12.30 -6.31
C ASP A 319 22.57 -11.40 -5.14
N MET A 320 22.76 -11.86 -3.90
CA MET A 320 22.54 -11.07 -2.68
C MET A 320 23.28 -9.72 -2.73
N PRO A 321 22.59 -8.57 -2.68
CA PRO A 321 23.20 -7.25 -2.66
C PRO A 321 24.17 -7.07 -1.48
N GLU A 322 25.01 -6.04 -1.52
CA GLU A 322 25.88 -5.70 -0.37
C GLU A 322 25.06 -5.28 0.86
N GLU A 323 23.95 -4.58 0.64
CA GLU A 323 22.95 -4.23 1.65
C GLU A 323 21.56 -4.52 1.11
N PHE A 324 20.68 -5.08 1.94
CA PHE A 324 19.31 -5.41 1.54
C PHE A 324 18.36 -5.33 2.75
N ILE A 325 17.07 -5.20 2.46
CA ILE A 325 16.02 -5.16 3.49
C ILE A 325 15.50 -6.58 3.71
N PHE A 326 15.39 -6.95 4.98
CA PHE A 326 14.87 -8.23 5.42
C PHE A 326 13.60 -8.02 6.26
N ASN A 327 12.51 -8.69 5.87
CA ASN A 327 11.22 -8.62 6.55
C ASN A 327 11.23 -9.45 7.85
N LEU A 328 11.98 -9.02 8.87
CA LEU A 328 12.03 -9.73 10.15
C LEU A 328 10.67 -9.78 10.83
N GLY A 329 9.96 -8.66 10.92
CA GLY A 329 8.66 -8.57 11.56
C GLY A 329 7.61 -9.52 10.96
N PRO A 330 7.44 -9.55 9.63
CA PRO A 330 6.58 -10.54 8.97
C PRO A 330 6.96 -11.99 9.27
N ILE A 331 8.25 -12.31 9.35
CA ILE A 331 8.72 -13.66 9.73
C ILE A 331 8.35 -13.99 11.18
N LEU A 332 8.53 -13.04 12.10
CA LEU A 332 8.13 -13.19 13.50
C LEU A 332 6.62 -13.40 13.62
N PHE A 333 5.83 -12.60 12.91
CA PHE A 333 4.38 -12.74 12.86
C PHE A 333 3.95 -14.10 12.32
N MET A 334 4.56 -14.57 11.22
CA MET A 334 4.31 -15.91 10.69
C MET A 334 4.59 -17.03 11.71
N ALA A 335 5.68 -16.90 12.48
CA ALA A 335 5.98 -17.84 13.56
C ALA A 335 4.92 -17.79 14.68
N GLU A 336 4.45 -16.59 15.03
CA GLU A 336 3.38 -16.41 16.01
C GLU A 336 2.04 -16.95 15.52
N LEU A 337 1.69 -16.77 14.24
CA LEU A 337 0.51 -17.38 13.62
C LEU A 337 0.55 -18.90 13.76
N TRP A 338 1.69 -19.51 13.45
CA TRP A 338 1.87 -20.96 13.64
C TRP A 338 1.64 -21.40 15.09
N ARG A 339 2.06 -20.58 16.07
CA ARG A 339 1.87 -20.86 17.50
C ARG A 339 0.41 -20.72 17.93
N VAL A 340 -0.27 -19.64 17.55
CA VAL A 340 -1.61 -19.30 18.08
C VAL A 340 -2.76 -19.98 17.36
N LEU A 341 -2.57 -20.39 16.10
CA LEU A 341 -3.61 -21.08 15.34
C LEU A 341 -3.85 -22.49 15.88
N LYS A 342 -5.12 -22.88 16.00
CA LYS A 342 -5.49 -24.27 16.29
C LYS A 342 -5.04 -25.20 15.16
N PRO A 343 -4.94 -26.52 15.42
CA PRO A 343 -4.93 -27.50 14.34
C PRO A 343 -6.13 -27.29 13.40
N GLY A 344 -5.85 -27.01 12.12
CA GLY A 344 -6.88 -26.66 11.11
C GLY A 344 -7.38 -25.21 11.16
N GLY A 345 -6.84 -24.40 12.07
CA GLY A 345 -6.99 -22.95 12.05
C GLY A 345 -6.32 -22.35 10.82
N ARG A 346 -6.76 -21.16 10.43
CA ARG A 346 -6.36 -20.54 9.16
C ARG A 346 -5.95 -19.10 9.37
N ALA A 347 -5.05 -18.60 8.54
CA ALA A 347 -4.74 -17.19 8.42
C ALA A 347 -4.93 -16.76 6.97
N ILE A 348 -5.44 -15.55 6.77
CA ILE A 348 -5.35 -14.83 5.50
C ILE A 348 -4.51 -13.59 5.71
N LEU A 349 -3.49 -13.45 4.86
CA LEU A 349 -2.53 -12.36 4.87
C LEU A 349 -2.60 -11.73 3.49
N ILE A 350 -2.85 -10.43 3.44
CA ILE A 350 -3.00 -9.68 2.19
C ILE A 350 -2.06 -8.50 2.31
N GLU A 351 -1.08 -8.41 1.43
CA GLU A 351 -0.10 -7.33 1.45
C GLU A 351 0.45 -7.06 0.04
N PHE A 352 0.98 -5.86 -0.20
CA PHE A 352 1.81 -5.60 -1.36
C PHE A 352 3.24 -6.14 -1.16
N GLY A 353 3.85 -6.59 -2.25
CA GLY A 353 5.15 -7.24 -2.13
C GLY A 353 5.68 -7.78 -3.43
N ILE A 354 6.74 -8.57 -3.30
CA ILE A 354 7.49 -9.12 -4.43
C ILE A 354 7.66 -10.63 -4.28
N GLU A 355 7.50 -11.38 -5.38
CA GLU A 355 7.76 -12.83 -5.38
C GLU A 355 9.26 -13.15 -5.51
N THR A 356 10.02 -12.27 -6.16
CA THR A 356 11.44 -12.47 -6.48
C THR A 356 12.20 -11.15 -6.37
N GLY A 357 13.43 -11.19 -5.89
CA GLY A 357 14.28 -10.02 -5.74
C GLY A 357 14.48 -9.65 -4.28
N TRP A 358 14.58 -8.36 -3.99
CA TRP A 358 14.87 -7.83 -2.65
C TRP A 358 13.87 -6.72 -2.32
N PRO A 359 13.25 -6.76 -1.14
CA PRO A 359 12.29 -5.75 -0.72
C PRO A 359 12.80 -4.32 -0.90
N ALA A 360 11.95 -3.46 -1.43
CA ALA A 360 12.18 -2.02 -1.50
C ALA A 360 11.32 -1.26 -0.47
N PRO A 361 11.80 -0.10 0.00
CA PRO A 361 10.96 0.84 0.74
C PRO A 361 9.90 1.46 -0.18
N VAL A 362 8.68 1.61 0.34
CA VAL A 362 7.55 2.30 -0.29
C VAL A 362 7.18 3.47 0.60
N LYS A 363 7.45 4.68 0.11
CA LYS A 363 7.16 5.90 0.86
C LYS A 363 5.68 6.23 0.80
N LEU A 364 5.05 6.23 1.96
CA LEU A 364 3.69 6.67 2.17
C LEU A 364 3.67 8.04 2.87
N PRO A 365 2.49 8.62 3.06
CA PRO A 365 2.35 9.91 3.73
C PRO A 365 2.56 9.72 5.22
N GLY A 366 3.51 10.45 5.79
CA GLY A 366 3.85 10.34 7.20
C GLY A 366 4.86 9.23 7.53
N HIS A 367 4.88 8.10 6.81
CA HIS A 367 5.76 6.96 7.11
C HIS A 367 6.30 6.24 5.85
N THR A 368 7.23 5.30 6.03
CA THR A 368 7.73 4.41 4.97
C THR A 368 7.40 2.97 5.31
N GLU A 369 6.66 2.31 4.43
CA GLU A 369 6.41 0.87 4.50
C GLU A 369 7.43 0.11 3.66
N TYR A 370 7.48 -1.21 3.80
CA TYR A 370 8.47 -2.03 3.11
C TYR A 370 7.80 -3.21 2.44
N GLU A 371 8.13 -3.44 1.16
CA GLU A 371 7.61 -4.58 0.40
C GLU A 371 7.82 -5.89 1.16
N VAL A 372 6.83 -6.77 1.14
CA VAL A 372 6.93 -8.08 1.79
C VAL A 372 7.31 -9.15 0.76
N GLN A 373 8.28 -10.00 1.13
CA GLN A 373 8.73 -11.13 0.32
C GLN A 373 8.30 -12.49 0.88
#